data_AF-A0A9P4WWC8-F1
#
_entry.id   AF-A0A9P4WWC8-F1
#
_cell.length_a   1.000
_cell.length_b   1.000
_cell.length_c   1.000
_cell.angle_alpha   90.00
_cell.angle_beta   90.00
_cell.angle_gamma   90.00
#
_symmetry.space_group_name_H-M   'P 1'
#
loop_
_entity.id
_entity.type
_entity.pdbx_description
1 polymer ?
#
loop_
_entity_poly.entity_id
_entity_poly.type
_entity_poly.pdbx_seq_one_letter_code
_entity_poly.pdbx_strand_id
1 'polypeptide(L)'
;MPPKRRVSGPTAKSQQSTLAFHGGANKVTKPGARAQDAKKTVFSEKALKAIKPELIEVETFKEAKPTTVEADIIDQVEKEVAAQKVETAPEDEAARRISDAAIKKYWIAKEKQRLAPRVHQNDISLHEKILREFDMSAQYGPCTGIARLKRWKRANRFDLDPPIEVLAVLLKEQESAKDKLAVQRSHVDELLNTRTEVEA
;
A
#
# COMPACT_ATOMS: atom_id res chain seq x y z
N MET A 1 0.18 -49.26 -22.90
CA MET A 1 -1.08 -48.48 -22.87
C MET A 1 -2.06 -49.16 -21.92
N PRO A 2 -2.69 -48.45 -20.98
CA PRO A 2 -3.62 -49.07 -20.03
C PRO A 2 -4.99 -49.34 -20.67
N PRO A 3 -5.70 -50.43 -20.29
CA PRO A 3 -6.95 -50.83 -20.94
C PRO A 3 -8.13 -49.96 -20.50
N LYS A 4 -9.01 -49.64 -21.46
CA LYS A 4 -10.20 -48.79 -21.30
C LYS A 4 -11.38 -49.62 -20.79
N ARG A 5 -11.81 -49.38 -19.54
CA ARG A 5 -12.98 -50.02 -18.94
C ARG A 5 -14.26 -49.51 -19.62
N ARG A 6 -14.98 -50.37 -20.35
CA ARG A 6 -16.34 -50.08 -20.83
C ARG A 6 -17.33 -50.47 -19.75
N VAL A 7 -18.12 -49.52 -19.26
CA VAL A 7 -19.26 -49.78 -18.36
C VAL A 7 -20.53 -49.67 -19.19
N SER A 8 -21.24 -50.80 -19.34
CA SER A 8 -22.60 -50.86 -19.89
C SER A 8 -23.58 -51.01 -18.74
N GLY A 9 -24.20 -49.90 -18.33
CA GLY A 9 -25.27 -49.85 -17.34
C GLY A 9 -26.08 -48.58 -17.54
N PRO A 10 -27.39 -48.57 -17.21
CA PRO A 10 -28.25 -47.41 -17.44
C PRO A 10 -27.72 -46.21 -16.65
N THR A 11 -27.53 -45.09 -17.33
CA THR A 11 -27.02 -43.85 -16.76
C THR A 11 -28.02 -43.30 -15.74
N ALA A 12 -27.66 -43.33 -14.46
CA ALA A 12 -28.38 -42.61 -13.42
C ALA A 12 -28.37 -41.11 -13.78
N LYS A 13 -29.55 -40.53 -13.98
CA LYS A 13 -29.69 -39.10 -14.27
C LYS A 13 -29.08 -38.31 -13.13
N SER A 14 -28.08 -37.49 -13.45
CA SER A 14 -27.47 -36.54 -12.53
C SER A 14 -28.57 -35.65 -11.92
N GLN A 15 -28.69 -35.66 -10.59
CA GLN A 15 -29.57 -34.81 -9.79
C GLN A 15 -29.05 -33.36 -9.69
N GLN A 16 -28.02 -32.99 -10.46
CA GLN A 16 -27.42 -31.68 -10.35
C GLN A 16 -28.17 -30.69 -11.24
N SER A 17 -28.86 -29.74 -10.61
CA SER A 17 -29.60 -28.68 -11.31
C SER A 17 -28.67 -27.85 -12.20
N THR A 18 -29.04 -27.69 -13.46
CA THR A 18 -28.32 -26.81 -14.40
C THR A 18 -28.59 -25.35 -14.01
N LEU A 19 -27.56 -24.61 -13.60
CA LEU A 19 -27.67 -23.18 -13.29
C LEU A 19 -27.92 -22.39 -14.58
N ALA A 20 -29.12 -21.86 -14.74
CA ALA A 20 -29.48 -21.00 -15.86
C ALA A 20 -29.08 -19.55 -15.56
N PHE A 21 -28.13 -19.00 -16.33
CA PHE A 21 -27.68 -17.61 -16.21
C PHE A 21 -28.45 -16.62 -17.11
N HIS A 22 -29.43 -17.10 -17.87
CA HIS A 22 -30.17 -16.28 -18.84
C HIS A 22 -31.66 -16.27 -18.47
N GLY A 23 -32.00 -15.42 -17.51
CA GLY A 23 -33.35 -15.12 -17.06
C GLY A 23 -33.29 -13.99 -16.03
N GLY A 24 -34.16 -12.97 -16.17
CA GLY A 24 -34.10 -11.68 -15.46
C GLY A 24 -34.29 -11.71 -13.93
N ALA A 25 -34.09 -12.86 -13.28
CA ALA A 25 -34.26 -13.07 -11.85
C ALA A 25 -32.93 -13.32 -11.09
N ASN A 26 -31.77 -13.04 -11.69
CA ASN A 26 -30.51 -12.99 -10.95
C ASN A 26 -30.37 -11.67 -10.18
N LYS A 27 -31.21 -11.50 -9.16
CA LYS A 27 -31.07 -10.41 -8.18
C LYS A 27 -30.25 -10.93 -7.00
N VAL A 28 -29.00 -10.48 -6.94
CA VAL A 28 -28.05 -10.71 -5.85
C VAL A 28 -28.70 -10.35 -4.51
N THR A 29 -28.62 -11.28 -3.56
CA THR A 29 -29.22 -11.21 -2.24
C THR A 29 -28.59 -10.12 -1.38
N LYS A 30 -29.24 -8.96 -1.28
CA LYS A 30 -29.30 -8.19 -0.03
C LYS A 30 -30.68 -8.43 0.58
N PRO A 31 -30.79 -8.91 1.84
CA PRO A 31 -32.08 -9.07 2.49
C PRO A 31 -32.55 -7.71 3.00
N GLY A 32 -33.55 -7.15 2.33
CA GLY A 32 -34.25 -5.93 2.73
C GLY A 32 -35.49 -5.76 1.86
N ALA A 33 -36.65 -5.96 2.45
CA ALA A 33 -37.89 -6.31 1.77
C ALA A 33 -38.58 -5.14 1.04
N ARG A 34 -39.25 -5.51 -0.07
CA ARG A 34 -40.41 -4.90 -0.75
C ARG A 34 -40.28 -3.47 -1.32
N ALA A 35 -40.21 -3.39 -2.64
CA ALA A 35 -40.73 -2.25 -3.41
C ALA A 35 -42.03 -2.66 -4.09
N GLN A 36 -43.12 -1.95 -3.77
CA GLN A 36 -44.41 -2.04 -4.44
C GLN A 36 -44.40 -1.25 -5.75
N ASP A 37 -45.29 -1.68 -6.63
CA ASP A 37 -45.66 -1.21 -7.95
C ASP A 37 -45.44 0.27 -8.29
N ALA A 38 -44.82 0.52 -9.46
CA ALA A 38 -45.04 1.75 -10.21
C ALA A 38 -44.91 1.49 -11.72
N LYS A 39 -46.05 1.43 -12.40
CA LYS A 39 -46.13 1.51 -13.86
C LYS A 39 -46.02 2.97 -14.31
N LYS A 40 -45.37 3.12 -15.46
CA LYS A 40 -45.58 4.14 -16.51
C LYS A 40 -45.03 5.56 -16.30
N THR A 41 -44.01 5.85 -17.11
CA THR A 41 -43.89 6.95 -18.08
C THR A 41 -44.22 8.37 -17.61
N VAL A 42 -43.25 9.27 -17.74
CA VAL A 42 -43.31 10.49 -18.56
C VAL A 42 -41.90 11.10 -18.57
N PHE A 43 -41.26 11.09 -19.73
CA PHE A 43 -40.16 12.00 -20.06
C PHE A 43 -40.81 13.28 -20.60
N SER A 44 -40.55 14.43 -20.00
CA SER A 44 -40.67 15.72 -20.67
C SER A 44 -39.73 16.76 -20.03
N GLU A 45 -38.73 17.12 -20.83
CA GLU A 45 -38.06 18.42 -21.01
C GLU A 45 -37.92 19.47 -19.88
N LYS A 46 -36.65 19.93 -19.75
CA LYS A 46 -36.14 21.32 -19.63
C LYS A 46 -36.57 22.19 -18.43
N ALA A 47 -35.55 22.67 -17.69
CA ALA A 47 -35.30 24.11 -17.53
C ALA A 47 -33.94 24.36 -16.85
N LEU A 48 -33.13 25.20 -17.49
CA LEU A 48 -31.91 25.82 -16.99
C LEU A 48 -32.24 26.81 -15.87
N LYS A 49 -31.48 26.83 -14.77
CA LYS A 49 -31.29 28.03 -13.94
C LYS A 49 -29.86 28.11 -13.40
N ALA A 50 -29.20 29.19 -13.79
CA ALA A 50 -27.90 29.64 -13.35
C ALA A 50 -27.92 30.07 -11.87
N ILE A 51 -26.85 29.79 -11.14
CA ILE A 51 -26.53 30.42 -9.85
C ILE A 51 -25.04 30.81 -9.91
N LYS A 52 -24.79 32.09 -9.66
CA LYS A 52 -23.49 32.77 -9.67
C LYS A 52 -22.64 32.30 -8.47
N PRO A 53 -21.30 32.15 -8.58
CA PRO A 53 -20.44 32.01 -7.42
C PRO A 53 -20.13 33.38 -6.81
N GLU A 54 -20.51 33.59 -5.54
CA GLU A 54 -20.07 34.73 -4.73
C GLU A 54 -18.58 34.58 -4.40
N LEU A 55 -17.83 35.64 -4.68
CA LEU A 55 -16.48 35.86 -4.17
C LEU A 55 -16.54 35.94 -2.63
N ILE A 56 -15.64 35.21 -1.98
CA ILE A 56 -15.19 35.54 -0.64
C ILE A 56 -13.68 35.70 -0.73
N GLU A 57 -13.23 36.95 -0.75
CA GLU A 57 -11.84 37.31 -0.44
C GLU A 57 -11.66 37.19 1.08
N VAL A 58 -10.76 36.30 1.51
CA VAL A 58 -10.14 36.42 2.84
C VAL A 58 -8.65 36.32 2.67
N GLU A 59 -8.00 37.35 3.19
CA GLU A 59 -6.61 37.71 3.04
C GLU A 59 -5.66 36.67 3.64
N THR A 60 -4.52 36.58 2.96
CA THR A 60 -3.31 35.83 3.28
C THR A 60 -2.76 36.12 4.68
N PHE A 61 -2.54 35.10 5.52
CA PHE A 61 -1.37 35.01 6.41
C PHE A 61 -1.07 33.55 6.84
N LYS A 62 0.05 33.03 6.30
CA LYS A 62 1.08 32.17 6.90
C LYS A 62 0.72 30.80 7.52
N GLU A 63 1.52 29.83 7.08
CA GLU A 63 1.72 28.45 7.57
C GLU A 63 0.64 27.44 7.20
N ALA A 64 0.87 26.77 6.07
CA ALA A 64 0.13 25.58 5.64
C ALA A 64 0.24 24.51 6.73
N LYS A 65 -0.89 24.25 7.42
CA LYS A 65 -1.02 23.11 8.31
C LYS A 65 -1.14 21.84 7.45
N PRO A 66 -0.49 20.73 7.85
CA PRO A 66 -0.63 19.46 7.15
C PRO A 66 -2.10 19.03 7.09
N THR A 67 -2.47 18.34 6.01
CA THR A 67 -3.79 17.73 5.88
C THR A 67 -4.05 16.80 7.07
N THR A 68 -5.31 16.64 7.49
CA THR A 68 -5.71 15.90 8.70
C THR A 68 -5.13 14.49 8.77
N VAL A 69 -4.94 13.82 7.62
CA VAL A 69 -4.31 12.49 7.54
C VAL A 69 -2.80 12.54 7.82
N GLU A 70 -2.10 13.56 7.36
CA GLU A 70 -0.66 13.71 7.58
C GLU A 70 -0.34 14.12 9.02
N ALA A 71 -1.18 14.98 9.60
CA ALA A 71 -1.10 15.33 11.01
C ALA A 71 -1.35 14.11 11.90
N ASP A 72 -2.36 13.28 11.59
CA ASP A 72 -2.65 12.05 12.32
C ASP A 72 -1.52 11.01 12.20
N ILE A 73 -0.85 10.94 11.04
CA ILE A 73 0.35 10.11 10.86
C ILE A 73 1.49 10.63 11.73
N ILE A 74 1.74 11.94 11.77
CA ILE A 74 2.80 12.54 12.60
C ILE A 74 2.52 12.30 14.09
N ASP A 75 1.29 12.55 14.55
CA ASP A 75 0.89 12.37 15.94
C ASP A 75 0.93 10.90 16.41
N GLN A 76 0.49 9.97 15.56
CA GLN A 76 0.62 8.53 15.85
C GLN A 76 2.08 8.09 15.81
N VAL A 77 2.88 8.63 14.88
CA VAL A 77 4.32 8.36 14.84
C VAL A 77 4.98 8.87 16.11
N GLU A 78 4.70 10.09 16.56
CA GLU A 78 5.32 10.64 17.77
C GLU A 78 4.94 9.87 19.04
N LYS A 79 3.64 9.56 19.21
CA LYS A 79 3.14 8.82 20.39
C LYS A 79 3.64 7.38 20.42
N GLU A 80 3.69 6.70 19.28
CA GLU A 80 4.18 5.32 19.21
C GLU A 80 5.71 5.23 19.20
N VAL A 81 6.43 6.20 18.62
CA VAL A 81 7.91 6.28 18.69
C VAL A 81 8.35 6.58 20.12
N ALA A 82 7.62 7.41 20.86
CA ALA A 82 7.87 7.63 22.28
C ALA A 82 7.65 6.36 23.11
N ALA A 83 6.58 5.59 22.84
CA ALA A 83 6.31 4.33 23.51
C ALA A 83 7.29 3.21 23.12
N GLN A 84 7.77 3.18 21.87
CA GLN A 84 8.67 2.13 21.35
C GLN A 84 10.15 2.40 21.60
N LYS A 85 10.55 3.64 21.91
CA LYS A 85 11.94 3.99 22.27
C LYS A 85 12.52 3.15 23.43
N VAL A 86 11.66 2.57 24.27
CA VAL A 86 12.06 1.80 25.47
C VAL A 86 12.42 0.34 25.15
N GLU A 87 11.87 -0.25 24.08
CA GLU A 87 12.07 -1.68 23.75
C GLU A 87 13.13 -1.91 22.66
N THR A 88 13.50 -0.88 21.87
CA THR A 88 14.24 -1.06 20.59
C THR A 88 15.69 -0.60 20.57
N ALA A 89 16.31 -0.33 21.72
CA ALA A 89 17.72 0.07 21.79
C ALA A 89 18.72 -0.95 21.17
N PRO A 90 18.60 -2.29 21.35
CA PRO A 90 19.68 -3.19 20.94
C PRO A 90 19.81 -3.34 19.42
N GLU A 91 18.69 -3.34 18.70
CA GLU A 91 18.67 -3.46 17.24
C GLU A 91 19.12 -2.18 16.55
N ASP A 92 18.67 -1.03 17.07
CA ASP A 92 19.08 0.28 16.56
C ASP A 92 20.60 0.47 16.76
N GLU A 93 21.18 -0.01 17.86
CA GLU A 93 22.63 -0.04 18.06
C GLU A 93 23.34 -1.03 17.12
N ALA A 94 22.81 -2.24 16.96
CA ALA A 94 23.38 -3.23 16.05
C ALA A 94 23.40 -2.70 14.61
N ALA A 95 22.33 -2.03 14.17
CA ALA A 95 22.25 -1.38 12.87
C ALA A 95 23.30 -0.27 12.69
N ARG A 96 23.55 0.54 13.71
CA ARG A 96 24.61 1.57 13.69
C ARG A 96 26.02 0.99 13.56
N ARG A 97 26.26 -0.21 14.09
CA ARG A 97 27.55 -0.91 13.96
C ARG A 97 27.79 -1.45 12.55
N ILE A 98 26.78 -1.49 11.68
CA ILE A 98 26.90 -2.05 10.32
C ILE A 98 27.69 -1.09 9.43
N SER A 99 28.79 -1.61 8.86
CA SER A 99 29.63 -0.89 7.92
C SER A 99 28.99 -0.78 6.52
N ASP A 100 29.38 0.24 5.76
CA ASP A 100 28.89 0.42 4.38
C ASP A 100 29.31 -0.73 3.46
N ALA A 101 30.42 -1.40 3.77
CA ALA A 101 30.87 -2.59 3.07
C ALA A 101 29.89 -3.76 3.25
N ALA A 102 29.33 -3.94 4.46
CA ALA A 102 28.31 -4.95 4.72
C ALA A 102 27.02 -4.66 3.94
N ILE A 103 26.59 -3.39 3.91
CA ILE A 103 25.43 -2.94 3.13
C ILE A 103 25.62 -3.23 1.63
N LYS A 104 26.81 -2.93 1.09
CA LYS A 104 27.16 -3.25 -0.31
C LYS A 104 27.14 -4.76 -0.57
N LYS A 105 27.71 -5.56 0.33
CA LYS A 105 27.74 -7.02 0.22
C LYS A 105 26.32 -7.60 0.21
N TYR A 106 25.44 -7.09 1.08
CA TYR A 106 24.02 -7.46 1.12
C TYR A 106 23.35 -7.20 -0.23
N TRP A 107 23.53 -6.00 -0.80
CA TRP A 107 22.91 -5.65 -2.08
C TRP A 107 23.43 -6.53 -3.23
N ILE A 108 24.75 -6.77 -3.29
CA ILE A 108 25.36 -7.66 -4.30
C ILE A 108 24.79 -9.08 -4.19
N ALA A 109 24.61 -9.60 -2.96
CA ALA A 109 24.00 -10.90 -2.74
C ALA A 109 22.55 -10.95 -3.24
N LYS A 110 21.78 -9.87 -3.04
CA LYS A 110 20.41 -9.73 -3.54
C LYS A 110 20.35 -9.63 -5.07
N GLU A 111 21.26 -8.90 -5.70
CA GLU A 111 21.33 -8.83 -7.16
C GLU A 111 21.69 -10.17 -7.78
N LYS A 112 22.61 -10.93 -7.15
CA LYS A 112 22.99 -12.28 -7.60
C LYS A 112 21.83 -13.29 -7.55
N GLN A 113 20.83 -13.08 -6.70
CA GLN A 113 19.63 -13.93 -6.66
C GLN A 113 18.73 -13.73 -7.89
N ARG A 114 18.90 -12.64 -8.66
CA ARG A 114 18.08 -12.33 -9.83
C ARG A 114 18.65 -12.98 -11.08
N LEU A 115 17.75 -13.42 -11.96
CA LEU A 115 18.12 -13.95 -13.28
C LEU A 115 18.51 -12.84 -14.27
N ALA A 116 17.89 -11.66 -14.15
CA ALA A 116 18.08 -10.54 -15.05
C ALA A 116 18.52 -9.27 -14.30
N PRO A 117 19.37 -8.44 -14.93
CA PRO A 117 19.78 -7.16 -14.36
C PRO A 117 18.59 -6.21 -14.23
N ARG A 118 18.68 -5.26 -13.29
CA ARG A 118 17.67 -4.22 -13.14
C ARG A 118 17.87 -3.13 -14.20
N VAL A 119 16.77 -2.64 -14.75
CA VAL A 119 16.75 -1.56 -15.74
C VAL A 119 16.43 -0.22 -15.07
N HIS A 120 16.85 0.89 -15.68
CA HIS A 120 16.56 2.27 -15.22
C HIS A 120 17.01 2.60 -13.79
N GLN A 121 18.20 2.14 -13.39
CA GLN A 121 18.73 2.32 -12.02
C GLN A 121 20.01 3.16 -11.94
N ASN A 122 20.37 3.86 -13.02
CA ASN A 122 21.62 4.60 -13.10
C ASN A 122 21.62 5.81 -12.15
N ASP A 123 20.46 6.45 -11.96
CA ASP A 123 20.33 7.68 -11.17
C ASP A 123 19.95 7.41 -9.69
N ILE A 124 19.81 6.14 -9.31
CA ILE A 124 19.34 5.75 -7.98
C ILE A 124 20.54 5.40 -7.09
N SER A 125 20.58 5.96 -5.88
CA SER A 125 21.61 5.64 -4.89
C SER A 125 21.49 4.18 -4.40
N LEU A 126 22.58 3.62 -3.89
CA LEU A 126 22.58 2.25 -3.36
C LEU A 126 21.59 2.09 -2.19
N HIS A 127 21.51 3.10 -1.32
CA HIS A 127 20.58 3.12 -0.20
C HIS A 127 19.13 3.10 -0.67
N GLU A 128 18.78 3.95 -1.64
CA GLU A 128 17.43 4.01 -2.19
C GLU A 128 17.05 2.71 -2.91
N LYS A 129 18.00 2.03 -3.59
CA LYS A 129 17.76 0.70 -4.16
C LYS A 129 17.37 -0.33 -3.09
N ILE A 130 18.07 -0.33 -1.96
CA ILE A 130 17.78 -1.21 -0.82
C ILE A 130 16.41 -0.90 -0.23
N LEU A 131 16.09 0.37 -0.01
CA LEU A 131 14.80 0.80 0.54
C LEU A 131 13.63 0.45 -0.38
N ARG A 132 13.78 0.68 -1.69
CA ARG A 132 12.76 0.28 -2.69
C ARG A 132 12.53 -1.22 -2.74
N GLU A 133 13.59 -2.02 -2.64
CA GLU A 133 13.45 -3.47 -2.59
C GLU A 133 12.69 -3.91 -1.32
N PHE A 134 12.98 -3.29 -0.18
CA PHE A 134 12.23 -3.52 1.05
C PHE A 134 10.76 -3.13 0.88
N ASP A 135 10.46 -1.97 0.29
CA ASP A 135 9.09 -1.48 0.03
C ASP A 135 8.29 -2.44 -0.85
N MET A 136 8.91 -3.04 -1.86
CA MET A 136 8.28 -4.02 -2.76
C MET A 136 8.12 -5.42 -2.14
N SER A 137 8.77 -5.70 -1.01
CA SER A 137 8.74 -6.99 -0.36
C SER A 137 7.48 -7.14 0.52
N ALA A 138 6.45 -7.82 0.02
CA ALA A 138 5.17 -8.02 0.71
C ALA A 138 5.26 -8.80 2.04
N GLN A 139 6.34 -9.56 2.26
CA GLN A 139 6.50 -10.41 3.46
C GLN A 139 6.47 -9.61 4.78
N TYR A 140 6.88 -8.35 4.77
CA TYR A 140 6.94 -7.47 5.95
C TYR A 140 5.67 -6.62 6.15
N GLY A 141 4.61 -6.94 5.40
CA GLY A 141 3.33 -6.22 5.39
C GLY A 141 3.31 -4.99 4.48
N PRO A 142 2.20 -4.22 4.49
CA PRO A 142 2.01 -3.08 3.59
C PRO A 142 3.02 -1.96 3.85
N CYS A 143 3.45 -1.27 2.80
CA CYS A 143 4.42 -0.15 2.81
C CYS A 143 3.80 1.23 2.60
N THR A 144 2.49 1.30 2.30
CA THR A 144 1.74 2.52 2.06
C THR A 144 1.09 3.02 3.36
N GLY A 145 1.06 4.34 3.56
CA GLY A 145 0.44 4.97 4.74
C GLY A 145 1.15 4.70 6.08
N ILE A 146 2.37 4.17 6.07
CA ILE A 146 3.18 3.96 7.28
C ILE A 146 4.65 4.30 7.02
N ALA A 147 5.37 4.75 8.06
CA ALA A 147 6.80 4.98 7.99
C ALA A 147 7.59 3.66 7.81
N ARG A 148 8.66 3.68 7.00
CA ARG A 148 9.56 2.53 6.79
C ARG A 148 10.11 1.97 8.10
N LEU A 149 10.50 2.82 9.07
CA LEU A 149 10.96 2.35 10.39
C LEU A 149 9.87 1.60 11.15
N LYS A 150 8.64 2.13 11.18
CA LYS A 150 7.50 1.48 11.85
C LYS A 150 7.20 0.14 11.19
N ARG A 151 7.30 0.05 9.86
CA ARG A 151 7.15 -1.19 9.10
C ARG A 151 8.22 -2.22 9.47
N TRP A 152 9.48 -1.82 9.51
CA TRP A 152 10.59 -2.69 9.88
C TRP A 152 10.46 -3.21 11.31
N LYS A 153 10.19 -2.32 12.28
CA LYS A 153 10.00 -2.69 13.69
C LYS A 153 8.80 -3.62 13.88
N ARG A 154 7.69 -3.37 13.18
CA ARG A 154 6.52 -4.26 13.19
C ARG A 154 6.86 -5.65 12.65
N ALA A 155 7.62 -5.73 11.56
CA ALA A 155 8.03 -7.01 10.99
C ALA A 155 8.95 -7.79 11.94
N ASN A 156 9.87 -7.09 12.61
CA ASN A 156 10.73 -7.69 13.61
C ASN A 156 9.95 -8.20 14.84
N ARG A 157 8.94 -7.44 15.30
CA ARG A 157 8.01 -7.88 16.36
C ARG A 157 7.16 -9.10 15.98
N PHE A 158 7.05 -9.42 14.69
CA PHE A 158 6.37 -10.61 14.20
C PHE A 158 7.35 -11.73 13.84
N ASP A 159 8.61 -11.62 14.24
CA ASP A 159 9.66 -12.62 14.00
C ASP A 159 9.80 -12.99 12.52
N LEU A 160 9.61 -11.99 11.64
CA LEU A 160 9.75 -12.16 10.19
C LEU A 160 11.20 -11.96 9.70
N ASP A 161 12.15 -11.77 10.62
CA ASP A 161 13.57 -11.55 10.36
C ASP A 161 13.86 -10.49 9.28
N PRO A 162 13.38 -9.24 9.42
CA PRO A 162 13.69 -8.21 8.45
C PRO A 162 15.21 -7.91 8.44
N PRO A 163 15.82 -7.69 7.25
CA PRO A 163 17.25 -7.50 7.12
C PRO A 163 17.72 -6.25 7.87
N ILE A 164 18.75 -6.41 8.70
CA ILE A 164 19.28 -5.34 9.56
C ILE A 164 20.00 -4.24 8.76
N GLU A 165 20.47 -4.55 7.55
CA GLU A 165 21.04 -3.58 6.63
C GLU A 165 20.01 -2.53 6.20
N VAL A 166 18.73 -2.88 6.12
CA VAL A 166 17.66 -1.91 5.83
C VAL A 166 17.52 -0.93 6.97
N LEU A 167 17.55 -1.39 8.23
CA LEU A 167 17.51 -0.51 9.39
C LEU A 167 18.73 0.41 9.43
N ALA A 168 19.92 -0.13 9.15
CA ALA A 168 21.15 0.66 9.08
C ALA A 168 21.07 1.76 8.02
N VAL A 169 20.55 1.45 6.84
CA VAL A 169 20.34 2.44 5.77
C VAL A 169 19.34 3.50 6.22
N LEU A 170 18.21 3.13 6.83
CA LEU A 170 17.21 4.08 7.32
C LEU A 170 17.79 5.06 8.34
N LEU A 171 18.57 4.57 9.31
CA LEU A 171 19.18 5.42 10.33
C LEU A 171 20.23 6.38 9.72
N LYS A 172 21.07 5.89 8.80
CA LYS A 172 22.07 6.72 8.11
C LYS A 172 21.46 7.80 7.23
N GLU A 173 20.42 7.46 6.47
CA GLU A 173 19.70 8.41 5.63
C GLU A 173 18.93 9.44 6.47
N GLN A 174 18.36 9.07 7.61
CA GLN A 174 17.71 10.03 8.51
C GLN A 174 18.67 11.04 9.15
N GLU A 175 19.92 10.63 9.38
CA GLU A 175 20.97 11.50 9.92
C GLU A 175 21.54 12.43 8.82
N SER A 176 21.56 11.98 7.57
CA SER A 176 22.17 12.70 6.44
C SER A 176 21.18 13.57 5.65
N ALA A 177 19.93 13.16 5.54
CA ALA A 177 18.92 13.81 4.71
C ALA A 177 18.33 15.05 5.39
N LYS A 178 18.06 16.07 4.57
CA LYS A 178 17.34 17.28 5.00
C LYS A 178 15.88 16.96 5.33
N ASP A 179 15.27 16.09 4.52
CA ASP A 179 13.86 15.73 4.61
C ASP A 179 13.68 14.34 5.20
N LYS A 180 13.65 14.27 6.53
CA LYS A 180 13.45 13.01 7.28
C LYS A 180 12.15 12.29 6.90
N LEU A 181 11.13 13.05 6.51
CA LEU A 181 9.84 12.52 6.09
C LEU A 181 9.92 11.75 4.76
N ALA A 182 10.66 12.27 3.79
CA ALA A 182 10.86 11.62 2.49
C ALA A 182 11.61 10.29 2.64
N VAL A 183 12.59 10.22 3.54
CA VAL A 183 13.28 8.95 3.86
C VAL A 183 12.33 7.91 4.48
N GLN A 184 11.32 8.35 5.23
CA GLN A 184 10.38 7.44 5.89
C GLN A 184 9.19 7.03 5.02
N ARG A 185 8.80 7.86 4.06
CA ARG A 185 7.76 7.50 3.08
C ARG A 185 8.32 6.52 2.06
N SER A 186 7.52 5.52 1.69
CA SER A 186 7.89 4.60 0.62
C SER A 186 7.68 5.27 -0.74
N HIS A 187 8.51 4.92 -1.72
CA HIS A 187 8.35 5.48 -3.07
C HIS A 187 6.99 5.13 -3.70
N VAL A 188 6.43 3.96 -3.33
CA VAL A 188 5.09 3.56 -3.76
C VAL A 188 4.01 4.45 -3.14
N ASP A 189 4.16 4.81 -1.87
CA ASP A 189 3.26 5.72 -1.17
C ASP A 189 3.29 7.13 -1.79
N GLU A 190 4.48 7.63 -2.12
CA GLU A 190 4.64 8.89 -2.85
C GLU A 190 3.88 8.88 -4.18
N LEU A 191 4.12 7.85 -5.01
CA LEU A 191 3.46 7.71 -6.32
C LEU A 191 1.93 7.72 -6.21
N LEU A 192 1.38 7.05 -5.21
CA LEU A 192 -0.06 7.00 -4.97
C LEU A 192 -0.63 8.35 -4.49
N ASN A 193 0.15 9.14 -3.76
CA ASN A 193 -0.27 10.41 -3.18
C ASN A 193 0.07 11.64 -4.05
N THR A 194 0.86 11.50 -5.12
CA THR A 194 1.22 12.63 -6.02
C THR A 194 0.04 13.43 -6.59
N ARG A 195 -1.14 12.82 -6.71
CA ARG A 195 -2.32 13.48 -7.28
C ARG A 195 -3.01 14.45 -6.34
N THR A 196 -2.83 14.31 -5.03
CA THR A 196 -3.53 15.15 -4.05
C THR A 196 -2.92 16.53 -3.91
N GLU A 197 -1.66 16.72 -4.33
CA GLU A 197 -0.96 18.01 -4.22
C GLU A 197 -1.25 18.97 -5.39
N VAL A 198 -1.72 18.46 -6.54
CA VAL A 198 -1.99 19.28 -7.75
C VAL A 198 -3.36 19.97 -7.68
N GLU A 199 -4.27 19.49 -6.82
CA GLU A 199 -5.61 20.04 -6.64
C GLU A 199 -5.74 20.93 -5.38
N ALA A 200 -4.63 21.20 -4.68
CA ALA A 200 -4.56 22.01 -3.46
C ALA A 200 -3.99 23.41 -3.70
#